data_AF-A0A933A2U4-F1
#
_entry.id   AF-A0A933A2U4-F1
#
_cell.length_a   1.000
_cell.length_b   1.000
_cell.length_c   1.000
_cell.angle_alpha   90.00
_cell.angle_beta   90.00
_cell.angle_gamma   90.00
#
_symmetry.space_group_name_H-M   'P 1'
#
loop_
_entity.id
_entity.type
_entity.pdbx_description
1 polymer ?
#
loop_
_entity_poly.entity_id
_entity_poly.type
_entity_poly.pdbx_seq_one_letter_code
_entity_poly.pdbx_strand_id
1 'polypeptide(L)' 'MRFIDEYRDAAAAKRLARAIARATTRPWTIMEVCGGQTHAIVRFGIDQMLPAGIALVHGPGCPV' A
#
# COMPACT_ATOMS: atom_id res chain seq x y z
N MET A 1 -10.54 -18.76 -7.47
CA MET A 1 -9.75 -17.74 -8.22
C MET A 1 -8.29 -17.96 -7.86
N ARG A 2 -7.42 -18.21 -8.84
CA ARG A 2 -6.02 -18.56 -8.61
C ARG A 2 -5.31 -17.41 -7.88
N PHE A 3 -4.49 -17.72 -6.88
CA PHE A 3 -3.67 -16.78 -6.09
C PHE A 3 -4.38 -15.89 -5.04
N ILE A 4 -5.69 -16.02 -4.81
CA ILE A 4 -6.34 -15.24 -3.75
C ILE A 4 -5.73 -15.53 -2.37
N ASP A 5 -5.58 -16.80 -2.01
CA ASP A 5 -5.15 -17.17 -0.67
C ASP A 5 -3.66 -16.84 -0.43
N GLU A 6 -2.84 -16.93 -1.48
CA GLU A 6 -1.41 -16.61 -1.42
C GLU A 6 -1.15 -15.11 -1.23
N TYR A 7 -1.90 -14.25 -1.92
CA TYR A 7 -1.71 -12.79 -1.83
C TYR A 7 -2.57 -12.13 -0.73
N ARG A 8 -3.57 -12.82 -0.18
CA ARG A 8 -4.36 -12.34 0.97
C ARG A 8 -3.89 -12.93 2.30
N ASP A 9 -2.60 -12.78 2.56
CA ASP A 9 -1.97 -13.22 3.81
C ASP A 9 -1.59 -12.01 4.70
N ALA A 10 -2.20 -11.92 5.88
CA ALA A 10 -1.95 -10.85 6.84
C ALA A 10 -0.52 -10.90 7.45
N ALA A 11 0.05 -12.09 7.64
CA ALA A 11 1.42 -12.24 8.13
C ALA A 11 2.44 -11.79 7.07
N ALA A 12 2.19 -12.11 5.80
CA ALA A 12 2.99 -11.61 4.68
C ALA A 12 2.92 -10.08 4.60
N ALA A 13 1.72 -9.49 4.69
CA ALA A 13 1.54 -8.03 4.69
C ALA A 13 2.31 -7.34 5.82
N LYS A 14 2.21 -7.86 7.06
CA LYS A 14 2.98 -7.34 8.22
C LYS A 14 4.49 -7.50 8.06
N ARG A 15 4.96 -8.55 7.39
CA ARG A 15 6.40 -8.73 7.06
C ARG A 15 6.87 -7.68 6.05
N LEU A 16 6.07 -7.41 5.02
CA LEU A 16 6.37 -6.38 4.02
C LEU A 16 6.36 -4.97 4.63
N ALA A 17 5.37 -4.62 5.46
CA ALA A 17 5.33 -3.32 6.14
C ALA A 17 6.60 -3.07 6.97
N ARG A 18 7.08 -4.08 7.71
CA ARG A 18 8.35 -4.00 8.45
C ARG A 18 9.57 -3.85 7.54
N ALA A 19 9.56 -4.49 6.37
CA ALA A 19 10.64 -4.35 5.39
C ALA A 19 10.66 -2.94 4.78
N ILE A 20 9.48 -2.41 4.43
CA ILE A 20 9.30 -1.03 3.95
C ILE A 20 9.82 -0.04 5.00
N ALA A 21 9.45 -0.22 6.27
CA ALA A 21 9.93 0.62 7.37
C ALA A 21 11.47 0.65 7.46
N ARG A 22 12.14 -0.52 7.34
CA ARG A 22 13.61 -0.58 7.34
C ARG A 22 14.25 0.05 6.09
N ALA A 23 13.59 -0.02 4.94
CA ALA A 23 14.07 0.55 3.69
C ALA A 23 13.80 2.07 3.56
N THR A 24 12.94 2.63 4.41
CA THR A 24 12.59 4.05 4.40
C THR A 24 13.70 4.87 5.07
N THR A 25 14.69 5.27 4.29
CA THR A 25 15.87 6.03 4.77
C THR A 25 15.71 7.56 4.72
N ARG A 26 14.64 8.04 4.08
CA ARG A 26 14.28 9.45 3.95
C ARG A 26 12.77 9.58 3.76
N PRO A 27 12.19 10.78 3.89
CA PRO A 27 10.81 11.01 3.50
C PRO A 27 10.59 10.70 2.00
N TRP A 28 9.51 9.99 1.71
CA TRP A 28 9.07 9.66 0.35
C TRP A 28 7.62 10.07 0.14
N THR A 29 7.33 10.57 -1.05
CA THR A 29 5.96 10.74 -1.53
C THR A 29 5.74 9.75 -2.66
N ILE A 30 4.76 8.86 -2.51
CA ILE A 30 4.41 7.84 -3.49
C ILE A 30 3.00 8.14 -4.00
N MET A 31 2.83 8.20 -5.31
CA MET A 31 1.52 8.42 -5.92
C MET A 31 1.04 7.17 -6.63
N GLU A 32 -0.19 6.75 -6.35
CA GLU A 32 -0.91 5.76 -7.16
C GLU A 32 -1.85 6.46 -8.15
N VAL A 33 -2.18 5.80 -9.26
CA VAL A 33 -3.04 6.33 -10.35
C VAL A 33 -4.01 5.26 -10.83
N CYS A 34 -4.55 4.45 -9.92
CA CYS A 34 -5.54 3.44 -10.22
C CYS A 34 -6.61 3.42 -9.12
N GLY A 35 -7.85 3.75 -9.46
CA GLY A 35 -8.95 3.74 -8.48
C GLY A 35 -9.13 2.40 -7.75
N GLY A 36 -8.79 1.28 -8.40
CA GLY A 36 -8.78 -0.04 -7.76
C GLY A 36 -7.72 -0.16 -6.66
N GLN A 37 -6.55 0.47 -6.83
CA GLN A 37 -5.51 0.55 -5.81
C GLN A 37 -5.95 1.47 -4.67
N THR A 38 -6.51 2.65 -4.96
CA THR A 38 -7.10 3.54 -3.94
C THR A 38 -8.07 2.77 -3.05
N HIS A 39 -9.01 2.05 -3.66
CA HIS A 39 -10.02 1.28 -2.94
C HIS A 39 -9.39 0.17 -2.09
N ALA A 40 -8.41 -0.57 -2.62
CA ALA A 40 -7.73 -1.63 -1.86
C ALA A 40 -6.94 -1.05 -0.66
N ILE A 41 -6.21 0.04 -0.87
CA ILE A 41 -5.40 0.70 0.15
C ILE A 41 -6.27 1.14 1.33
N VAL A 42 -7.35 1.86 1.04
CA VAL A 42 -8.27 2.36 2.07
C VAL A 42 -9.01 1.21 2.75
N ARG A 43 -9.54 0.25 1.97
CA ARG A 43 -10.32 -0.88 2.50
C ARG A 43 -9.50 -1.74 3.47
N PHE A 44 -8.21 -1.92 3.19
CA PHE A 44 -7.33 -2.76 4.01
C PHE A 44 -6.45 -1.96 4.98
N GLY A 45 -6.61 -0.64 5.05
CA GLY A 45 -5.83 0.23 5.95
C GLY A 45 -4.32 0.19 5.67
N ILE A 46 -3.93 0.01 4.41
CA ILE A 46 -2.50 -0.11 4.02
C ILE A 46 -1.76 1.19 4.33
N ASP A 47 -2.42 2.33 4.13
CA ASP A 47 -1.92 3.67 4.48
C ASP A 47 -1.54 3.79 5.96
N GLN A 48 -2.30 3.15 6.85
CA GLN A 48 -2.02 3.12 8.30
C GLN A 48 -0.87 2.17 8.67
N MET A 49 -0.50 1.24 7.78
CA MET A 49 0.62 0.31 7.99
C MET A 49 1.97 0.88 7.52
N LEU A 50 1.96 1.96 6.74
CA LEU A 50 3.18 2.59 6.24
C LEU A 50 3.88 3.38 7.36
N PRO A 51 5.23 3.45 7.35
CA PRO A 51 5.96 4.32 8.27
C PRO A 51 5.65 5.80 8.00
N ALA A 52 5.72 6.65 9.04
CA ALA A 52 5.47 8.10 8.93
C ALA A 52 6.37 8.82 7.89
N GLY A 53 7.49 8.21 7.50
CA GLY A 53 8.36 8.70 6.42
C GLY A 53 7.79 8.48 5.01
N ILE A 54 6.61 7.87 4.84
CA ILE A 54 5.97 7.69 3.54
C ILE A 54 4.63 8.41 3.53
N ALA A 55 4.50 9.41 2.66
CA ALA A 55 3.23 10.01 2.29
C ALA A 55 2.70 9.30 1.03
N LEU A 56 1.46 8.81 1.11
CA LEU A 56 0.77 8.22 -0.03
C LEU A 56 -0.21 9.25 -0.63
N VAL A 57 -0.11 9.48 -1.93
CA VAL A 57 -0.95 10.41 -2.68
C VAL A 57 -1.82 9.63 -3.66
N HIS A 58 -3.10 9.98 -3.70
CA HIS A 58 -4.07 9.40 -4.63
C HIS A 58 -4.19 10.31 -5.85
N GLY A 59 -3.63 9.85 -6.98
CA GLY A 59 -3.65 10.58 -8.25
C GLY A 59 -4.96 10.39 -9.02
N PRO A 60 -5.07 11.00 -10.22
CA PRO A 60 -6.25 10.88 -11.09
C PRO A 60 -6.30 9.49 -11.75
N GLY A 61 -6.71 8.48 -10.99
CA GLY A 61 -6.69 7.07 -11.40
C GLY A 61 -8.01 6.50 -11.93
N CYS A 62 -9.02 7.35 -12.14
CA CYS A 62 -10.33 6.96 -12.65
C CYS A 62 -10.56 7.65 -14.00
N PRO A 63 -10.78 6.90 -15.10
CA PRO A 63 -10.95 7.46 -16.45
C PRO A 63 -12.36 8.03 -16.71
N VAL A 64 -13.16 8.22 -15.66
CA VAL A 64 -14.60 8.53 -15.69
C VAL A 64 -14.89 9.99 -16.03
#